data_AF-A0A820EYJ5-F1
#
_entry.id   AF-A0A820EYJ5-F1
#
_cell.length_a   1.000
_cell.length_b   1.000
_cell.length_c   1.000
_cell.angle_alpha   90.00
_cell.angle_beta   90.00
_cell.angle_gamma   90.00
#
_symmetry.space_group_name_H-M   'P 1'
#
loop_
_entity.id
_entity.type
_entity.pdbx_description
1 polymer ?
#
loop_
_entity_poly.entity_id
_entity_poly.type
_entity_poly.pdbx_seq_one_letter_code
_entity_poly.pdbx_strand_id
1 'polypeptide(L)'
;GKLKCRGNGHCEVTVEKRKRCKKCRLDKCLRMGMRKEWILSEEEKRRKRSKIQENRRRKQTNENGPVRRRRSNKSVKTEDVSSGDTFSPPKTDTDDNPPMTDSDWVKIHQVQFAYSQSITLNKVIGVAPYPATQHINSTLELIRIPTYLSSIRLITYMKNIPEFNLLDSEDRVVLVKYNLLAVVFMHIVLIYDPVADTYHEHNTEDPIFQGKDWVKIVGEEFYNELTNVAKNLIEICQYDRVIIKIFLLLILSTKGFCGYDLIHEPTLKNRSTV
;
A
#
# COMPACT_ATOMS: atom_id res chain seq x y z
N GLY A 1 -2.39 -32.29 -1.75
CA GLY A 1 -2.42 -32.60 -3.20
C GLY A 1 -2.21 -31.33 -4.00
N LYS A 2 -1.32 -31.36 -5.02
CA LYS A 2 -0.99 -30.19 -5.85
C LYS A 2 -2.15 -29.88 -6.81
N LEU A 3 -2.67 -28.65 -6.82
CA LEU A 3 -3.74 -28.23 -7.72
C LEU A 3 -3.24 -28.26 -9.18
N LYS A 4 -3.96 -28.96 -10.06
CA LYS A 4 -3.65 -29.05 -11.50
C LYS A 4 -4.63 -28.21 -12.31
N CYS A 5 -4.14 -27.51 -13.32
CA CYS A 5 -4.97 -26.88 -14.34
C CYS A 5 -5.31 -27.93 -15.41
N ARG A 6 -6.55 -27.92 -15.91
CA ARG A 6 -6.99 -28.80 -17.01
C ARG A 6 -6.72 -28.19 -18.40
N GLY A 7 -6.44 -26.88 -18.46
CA GLY A 7 -6.00 -26.19 -19.67
C GLY A 7 -4.50 -25.91 -19.65
N ASN A 8 -4.09 -24.82 -20.30
CA ASN A 8 -2.69 -24.40 -20.49
C ASN A 8 -2.08 -23.62 -19.30
N GLY A 9 -2.71 -23.63 -18.12
CA GLY A 9 -2.23 -22.86 -16.96
C GLY A 9 -2.54 -21.36 -16.98
N HIS A 10 -3.21 -20.86 -18.03
CA HIS A 10 -3.52 -19.42 -18.21
C HIS A 10 -5.02 -19.15 -18.25
N CYS A 11 -5.83 -19.88 -17.48
CA CYS A 11 -7.28 -19.68 -17.47
C CYS A 11 -7.64 -18.27 -16.99
N GLU A 12 -8.49 -17.59 -17.76
CA GLU A 12 -9.08 -16.31 -17.39
C GLU A 12 -9.93 -16.43 -16.11
N VAL A 13 -9.69 -15.55 -15.12
CA VAL A 13 -10.39 -15.56 -13.82
C VAL A 13 -11.27 -14.30 -13.71
N THR A 14 -12.56 -14.48 -14.03
CA THR A 14 -13.65 -13.48 -13.89
C THR A 14 -14.67 -13.90 -12.83
N VAL A 15 -15.65 -13.04 -12.49
CA VAL A 15 -16.70 -13.35 -11.49
C VAL A 15 -17.46 -14.65 -11.80
N GLU A 16 -17.77 -14.86 -13.07
CA GLU A 16 -18.50 -16.03 -13.58
C GLU A 16 -17.59 -17.26 -13.69
N LYS A 17 -16.35 -17.08 -14.18
CA LYS A 17 -15.44 -18.19 -14.54
C LYS A 17 -14.50 -18.60 -13.41
N ARG A 18 -14.41 -17.87 -12.29
CA ARG A 18 -13.47 -18.13 -11.17
C ARG A 18 -13.55 -19.53 -10.56
N LYS A 19 -14.68 -20.23 -10.67
CA LYS A 19 -14.83 -21.61 -10.15
C LYS A 19 -14.25 -22.68 -11.07
N ARG A 20 -13.99 -22.36 -12.35
CA ARG A 20 -13.59 -23.33 -13.40
C ARG A 20 -12.18 -23.89 -13.20
N CYS A 21 -11.23 -23.07 -12.72
CA CYS A 21 -9.86 -23.51 -12.49
C CYS A 21 -9.34 -23.04 -11.13
N LYS A 22 -9.31 -23.97 -10.15
CA LYS A 22 -8.79 -23.70 -8.80
C LYS A 22 -7.30 -23.33 -8.81
N LYS A 23 -6.49 -23.93 -9.70
CA LYS A 23 -5.06 -23.61 -9.85
C LYS A 23 -4.87 -22.14 -10.29
N CYS A 24 -5.39 -21.76 -11.46
CA CYS A 24 -5.21 -20.41 -11.99
C CYS A 24 -5.85 -19.33 -11.10
N ARG A 25 -6.95 -19.65 -10.39
CA ARG A 25 -7.50 -18.76 -9.37
C ARG A 25 -6.52 -18.55 -8.22
N LEU A 26 -5.97 -19.63 -7.67
CA LEU A 26 -4.97 -19.54 -6.60
C LEU A 26 -3.72 -18.78 -7.08
N ASP A 27 -3.21 -19.10 -8.27
CA ASP A 27 -2.05 -18.43 -8.86
C ASP A 27 -2.31 -16.93 -9.05
N LYS A 28 -3.52 -16.53 -9.48
CA LYS A 28 -3.92 -15.12 -9.54
C LYS A 28 -3.99 -14.50 -8.14
N CYS A 29 -4.57 -15.17 -7.15
CA CYS A 29 -4.61 -14.67 -5.77
C CYS A 29 -3.21 -14.42 -5.20
N LEU A 30 -2.28 -15.36 -5.39
CA LEU A 30 -0.89 -15.22 -4.95
C LEU A 30 -0.19 -14.09 -5.73
N ARG A 31 -0.42 -13.99 -7.04
CA ARG A 31 0.12 -12.91 -7.88
C ARG A 31 -0.41 -11.53 -7.50
N MET A 32 -1.64 -11.45 -6.99
CA MET A 32 -2.22 -10.22 -6.43
C MET A 32 -1.81 -9.97 -4.97
N GLY A 33 -0.87 -10.75 -4.42
CA GLY A 33 -0.27 -10.48 -3.10
C GLY A 33 -0.87 -11.26 -1.92
N MET A 34 -1.78 -12.22 -2.13
CA MET A 34 -2.22 -13.09 -1.04
C MET A 34 -1.07 -14.01 -0.60
N ARG A 35 -0.76 -14.00 0.70
CA ARG A 35 0.32 -14.78 1.32
C ARG A 35 -0.23 -16.01 2.05
N LYS A 36 0.40 -17.17 1.86
CA LYS A 36 -0.04 -18.44 2.49
C LYS A 36 0.31 -18.50 3.96
N GLU A 37 1.41 -17.84 4.33
CA GLU A 37 1.91 -17.65 5.68
C GLU A 37 0.93 -16.88 6.59
N TRP A 38 -0.07 -16.20 6.02
CA TRP A 38 -1.13 -15.52 6.77
C TRP A 38 -2.34 -16.41 7.08
N ILE A 39 -2.33 -17.67 6.61
CA ILE A 39 -3.34 -18.67 6.97
C ILE A 39 -2.87 -19.37 8.24
N LEU A 40 -3.61 -19.20 9.34
CA LEU A 40 -3.35 -19.88 10.61
C LEU A 40 -3.17 -21.40 10.39
N SER A 41 -2.09 -21.95 10.91
CA SER A 41 -1.84 -23.39 10.97
C SER A 41 -2.95 -24.11 11.73
N GLU A 42 -3.11 -25.42 11.50
CA GLU A 42 -4.09 -26.22 12.24
C GLU A 42 -3.82 -26.22 13.75
N GLU A 43 -2.55 -26.07 14.14
CA GLU A 43 -2.16 -25.91 15.53
C GLU A 43 -2.62 -24.56 16.10
N GLU A 44 -2.40 -23.46 15.39
CA GLU A 44 -2.87 -22.14 15.82
C GLU A 44 -4.40 -22.05 15.86
N LYS A 45 -5.09 -22.67 14.91
CA LYS A 45 -6.54 -22.81 14.95
C LYS A 45 -7.01 -23.60 16.17
N ARG A 46 -6.32 -24.70 16.51
CA ARG A 46 -6.63 -25.50 17.71
C ARG A 46 -6.41 -24.69 18.98
N ARG A 47 -5.27 -24.00 19.10
CA ARG A 47 -4.95 -23.12 20.24
C ARG A 47 -6.00 -22.01 20.39
N LYS A 48 -6.43 -21.40 19.27
CA LYS A 48 -7.50 -20.38 19.26
C LYS A 48 -8.84 -20.96 19.74
N ARG A 49 -9.23 -22.14 19.24
CA ARG A 49 -10.47 -22.83 19.70
C ARG A 49 -10.43 -23.16 21.18
N SER A 50 -9.31 -23.69 21.69
CA SER A 50 -9.15 -24.00 23.11
C SER A 50 -9.24 -22.76 24.00
N LYS A 51 -8.60 -21.64 23.60
CA LYS A 51 -8.70 -20.36 24.32
C LYS A 51 -10.13 -19.82 24.35
N ILE A 52 -10.88 -19.95 23.26
CA ILE A 52 -12.29 -19.53 23.21
C ILE A 52 -13.13 -20.36 24.17
N GLN A 53 -12.92 -21.69 24.20
CA GLN A 53 -13.67 -22.59 25.08
C GLN A 53 -13.38 -22.30 26.56
N GLU A 54 -12.11 -22.04 26.90
CA GLU A 54 -11.70 -21.67 28.26
C GLU A 54 -12.30 -20.33 28.70
N ASN A 55 -12.29 -19.31 27.83
CA ASN A 55 -12.91 -18.01 28.12
C ASN A 55 -14.43 -18.10 28.28
N ARG A 56 -15.09 -19.00 27.54
CA ARG A 56 -16.52 -19.29 27.75
C ARG A 56 -16.77 -19.95 29.11
N ARG A 57 -15.90 -20.87 29.54
CA ARG A 57 -15.96 -21.51 30.87
C ARG A 57 -15.75 -20.51 32.01
N ARG A 58 -14.82 -19.55 31.84
CA ARG A 58 -14.56 -18.47 32.80
C ARG A 58 -15.73 -17.50 32.94
N LYS A 59 -16.47 -17.23 31.86
CA LYS A 59 -17.70 -16.42 31.93
C LYS A 59 -18.83 -17.14 32.68
N GLN A 60 -18.95 -18.46 32.53
CA GLN A 60 -19.96 -19.26 33.25
C GLN A 60 -19.65 -19.41 34.74
N THR A 61 -18.38 -19.30 35.16
CA THR A 61 -17.98 -19.41 36.58
C THR A 61 -18.08 -18.08 37.34
N ASN A 62 -18.26 -16.95 36.64
CA ASN A 62 -18.36 -15.61 37.25
C ASN A 62 -19.83 -15.11 37.43
N GLU A 63 -20.84 -15.97 37.25
CA GLU A 63 -22.27 -15.62 37.45
C GLU A 63 -22.76 -15.65 38.92
N ASN A 64 -21.86 -15.71 39.92
CA ASN A 64 -22.22 -15.64 41.35
C ASN A 64 -21.83 -14.30 42.04
N GLY A 65 -22.03 -13.14 41.39
CA GLY A 65 -21.79 -11.80 41.96
C GLY A 65 -22.90 -10.80 41.63
N PRO A 66 -23.17 -9.78 42.48
CA PRO A 66 -24.53 -9.23 42.63
C PRO A 66 -24.99 -8.35 41.47
N VAL A 67 -26.27 -8.54 41.16
CA VAL A 67 -27.09 -7.91 40.14
C VAL A 67 -27.12 -6.38 40.27
N ARG A 68 -26.56 -5.65 39.30
CA ARG A 68 -26.94 -4.25 39.04
C ARG A 68 -27.98 -4.19 37.94
N ARG A 69 -29.24 -4.03 38.37
CA ARG A 69 -30.42 -3.75 37.55
C ARG A 69 -30.16 -2.58 36.60
N ARG A 70 -30.28 -2.80 35.29
CA ARG A 70 -30.68 -1.76 34.34
C ARG A 70 -31.95 -2.20 33.62
N ARG A 71 -32.94 -1.29 33.69
CA ARG A 71 -34.34 -1.44 33.30
C ARG A 71 -34.49 -1.87 31.84
N SER A 72 -35.27 -2.92 31.69
CA SER A 72 -35.94 -3.40 30.49
C SER A 72 -37.03 -2.42 30.00
N ASN A 73 -37.09 -2.18 28.69
CA ASN A 73 -38.37 -2.05 27.98
C ASN A 73 -38.49 -3.22 26.99
N LYS A 74 -39.56 -3.98 27.19
CA LYS A 74 -40.06 -5.18 26.49
C LYS A 74 -40.61 -4.75 25.10
N SER A 75 -40.23 -5.36 23.98
CA SER A 75 -40.52 -6.69 23.41
C SER A 75 -41.56 -6.64 22.29
N VAL A 76 -41.17 -7.09 21.10
CA VAL A 76 -42.04 -7.84 20.18
C VAL A 76 -41.19 -9.00 19.63
N LYS A 77 -41.71 -10.22 19.81
CA LYS A 77 -41.17 -11.46 19.24
C LYS A 77 -41.90 -11.74 17.92
N THR A 78 -41.15 -12.17 16.91
CA THR A 78 -41.57 -13.23 15.97
C THR A 78 -40.34 -13.95 15.43
N GLU A 79 -40.52 -15.23 15.15
CA GLU A 79 -39.57 -16.34 15.09
C GLU A 79 -38.63 -16.39 13.86
N ASP A 80 -37.50 -17.08 14.09
CA ASP A 80 -36.69 -17.91 13.19
C ASP A 80 -36.16 -17.36 11.84
N VAL A 81 -34.82 -17.29 11.74
CA VAL A 81 -34.00 -17.98 10.71
C VAL A 81 -32.51 -17.62 10.89
N SER A 82 -31.68 -18.66 11.03
CA SER A 82 -30.25 -18.77 10.70
C SER A 82 -29.24 -17.79 11.31
N SER A 83 -28.53 -18.27 12.34
CA SER A 83 -27.33 -17.69 12.95
C SER A 83 -26.26 -17.25 11.93
N GLY A 84 -26.13 -15.93 11.73
CA GLY A 84 -24.96 -15.31 11.14
C GLY A 84 -24.14 -14.63 12.24
N ASP A 85 -23.24 -15.36 12.89
CA ASP A 85 -22.33 -14.79 13.87
C ASP A 85 -21.36 -13.81 13.18
N THR A 86 -21.56 -12.53 13.45
CA THR A 86 -20.66 -11.43 13.10
C THR A 86 -19.29 -11.69 13.75
N PHE A 87 -18.30 -12.00 12.92
CA PHE A 87 -16.98 -12.44 13.35
C PHE A 87 -16.09 -11.22 13.66
N SER A 88 -15.96 -10.84 14.93
CA SER A 88 -14.87 -9.96 15.39
C SER A 88 -13.68 -10.83 15.85
N PRO A 89 -12.44 -10.61 15.36
CA PRO A 89 -11.28 -11.37 15.83
C PRO A 89 -10.91 -10.98 17.27
N PRO A 90 -10.53 -11.92 18.16
CA PRO A 90 -9.99 -11.60 19.47
C PRO A 90 -8.53 -11.15 19.36
N LYS A 91 -8.21 -10.05 20.04
CA LYS A 91 -6.87 -9.46 20.20
C LYS A 91 -5.91 -10.47 20.86
N THR A 92 -4.73 -10.65 20.28
CA THR A 92 -3.60 -11.38 20.88
C THR A 92 -2.69 -10.38 21.56
N ASP A 93 -2.51 -10.54 22.86
CA ASP A 93 -1.58 -9.76 23.69
C ASP A 93 -0.13 -10.13 23.35
N THR A 94 0.48 -9.33 22.47
CA THR A 94 1.90 -8.89 22.50
C THR A 94 2.04 -7.80 21.43
N ASP A 95 1.47 -6.63 21.69
CA ASP A 95 1.88 -5.35 21.12
C ASP A 95 1.13 -4.27 21.93
N ASP A 96 1.83 -3.41 22.66
CA ASP A 96 1.22 -2.30 23.44
C ASP A 96 0.61 -1.22 22.52
N ASN A 97 0.57 -1.46 21.20
CA ASN A 97 -0.11 -0.62 20.25
C ASN A 97 -1.57 -1.05 20.09
N PRO A 98 -2.55 -0.15 20.32
CA PRO A 98 -3.94 -0.46 20.05
C PRO A 98 -4.08 -0.85 18.57
N PRO A 99 -4.83 -1.93 18.26
CA PRO A 99 -5.03 -2.33 16.88
C PRO A 99 -5.70 -1.19 16.11
N MET A 100 -5.20 -0.98 14.89
CA MET A 100 -5.62 0.10 13.98
C MET A 100 -7.14 0.13 13.86
N THR A 101 -7.74 1.31 14.01
CA THR A 101 -9.19 1.47 14.06
C THR A 101 -9.82 1.32 12.66
N ASP A 102 -11.12 1.07 12.59
CA ASP A 102 -11.84 1.07 11.30
C ASP A 102 -11.68 2.40 10.55
N SER A 103 -11.60 3.52 11.29
CA SER A 103 -11.35 4.85 10.72
C SER A 103 -9.96 4.96 10.08
N ASP A 104 -8.94 4.39 10.70
CA ASP A 104 -7.58 4.39 10.17
C ASP A 104 -7.49 3.57 8.87
N TRP A 105 -8.18 2.42 8.84
CA TRP A 105 -8.27 1.61 7.62
C TRP A 105 -8.98 2.35 6.49
N VAL A 106 -10.03 3.13 6.77
CA VAL A 106 -10.69 3.96 5.75
C VAL A 106 -9.71 4.96 5.14
N LYS A 107 -8.88 5.62 5.95
CA LYS A 107 -7.85 6.56 5.46
C LYS A 107 -6.78 5.86 4.62
N ILE A 108 -6.32 4.68 5.03
CA ILE A 108 -5.35 3.90 4.25
C ILE A 108 -5.93 3.48 2.90
N HIS A 109 -7.18 3.03 2.86
CA HIS A 109 -7.85 2.68 1.60
C HIS A 109 -8.01 3.90 0.69
N GLN A 110 -8.31 5.07 1.25
CA GLN A 110 -8.39 6.32 0.51
C GLN A 110 -7.04 6.70 -0.11
N VAL A 111 -5.96 6.56 0.65
CA VAL A 111 -4.59 6.76 0.18
C VAL A 111 -4.26 5.82 -0.99
N GLN A 112 -4.55 4.53 -0.85
CA GLN A 112 -4.36 3.56 -1.93
C GLN A 112 -5.18 3.91 -3.17
N PHE A 113 -6.45 4.26 -2.99
CA PHE A 113 -7.37 4.62 -4.06
C PHE A 113 -6.89 5.87 -4.80
N ALA A 114 -6.51 6.92 -4.08
CA ALA A 114 -6.00 8.16 -4.65
C ALA A 114 -4.75 7.90 -5.52
N TYR A 115 -3.84 7.03 -5.06
CA TYR A 115 -2.65 6.65 -5.81
C TYR A 115 -3.02 5.84 -7.07
N SER A 116 -3.88 4.82 -6.94
CA SER A 116 -4.36 4.04 -8.09
C SER A 116 -5.04 4.92 -9.15
N GLN A 117 -5.85 5.89 -8.74
CA GLN A 117 -6.47 6.84 -9.65
C GLN A 117 -5.43 7.71 -10.37
N SER A 118 -4.35 8.09 -9.68
CA SER A 118 -3.25 8.84 -10.31
C SER A 118 -2.59 8.06 -11.44
N ILE A 119 -2.42 6.74 -11.30
CA ILE A 119 -1.90 5.88 -12.36
C ILE A 119 -2.89 5.81 -13.52
N THR A 120 -4.16 5.57 -13.24
CA THR A 120 -5.21 5.44 -14.28
C THR A 120 -5.37 6.71 -15.09
N LEU A 121 -5.42 7.88 -14.44
CA LEU A 121 -5.58 9.18 -15.10
C LEU A 121 -4.35 9.58 -15.91
N ASN A 122 -3.17 9.10 -15.53
CA ASN A 122 -1.90 9.43 -16.17
C ASN A 122 -1.25 8.18 -16.77
N LYS A 123 -2.10 7.36 -17.42
CA LYS A 123 -1.64 6.20 -18.18
C LYS A 123 -0.90 6.68 -19.42
N VAL A 124 0.28 6.13 -19.66
CA VAL A 124 1.01 6.35 -20.90
C VAL A 124 0.42 5.45 -21.99
N ILE A 125 -0.01 6.02 -23.10
CA ILE A 125 -0.61 5.30 -24.23
C ILE A 125 0.23 5.57 -25.47
N GLY A 126 0.54 4.52 -26.24
CA GLY A 126 1.20 4.66 -27.54
C GLY A 126 2.70 4.98 -27.48
N VAL A 127 3.32 4.95 -26.29
CA VAL A 127 4.78 5.01 -26.15
C VAL A 127 5.32 3.58 -26.22
N ALA A 128 6.24 3.34 -27.13
CA ALA A 128 6.88 2.03 -27.24
C ALA A 128 7.62 1.69 -25.93
N PRO A 129 7.53 0.44 -25.46
CA PRO A 129 8.24 0.03 -24.25
C PRO A 129 9.75 0.17 -24.44
N TYR A 130 10.43 0.77 -23.47
CA TYR A 130 11.89 0.76 -23.43
C TYR A 130 12.41 -0.69 -23.38
N PRO A 131 13.51 -1.06 -24.08
CA PRO A 131 14.46 -0.21 -24.81
C PRO A 131 14.15 0.07 -26.28
N ALA A 132 12.93 -0.20 -26.76
CA ALA A 132 12.66 -0.40 -28.18
C ALA A 132 12.89 0.82 -29.11
N THR A 133 13.03 2.05 -28.59
CA THR A 133 13.02 3.26 -29.45
C THR A 133 14.11 4.30 -29.20
N GLN A 134 14.88 4.27 -28.10
CA GLN A 134 15.87 5.34 -27.84
C GLN A 134 17.05 4.86 -27.00
N HIS A 135 18.26 5.12 -27.49
CA HIS A 135 19.48 4.95 -26.69
C HIS A 135 19.57 6.04 -25.64
N ILE A 136 19.84 5.65 -24.38
CA ILE A 136 20.13 6.57 -23.29
C ILE A 136 21.64 6.83 -23.28
N ASN A 137 22.00 8.10 -23.42
CA ASN A 137 23.39 8.57 -23.51
C ASN A 137 23.75 9.59 -22.43
N SER A 138 22.77 10.06 -21.65
CA SER A 138 23.01 11.00 -20.55
C SER A 138 22.12 10.72 -19.35
N THR A 139 22.55 11.21 -18.18
CA THR A 139 21.76 11.17 -16.94
C THR A 139 20.40 11.85 -17.10
N LEU A 140 20.34 12.97 -17.83
CA LEU A 140 19.11 13.69 -18.06
C LEU A 140 18.10 12.84 -18.86
N GLU A 141 18.55 12.15 -19.89
CA GLU A 141 17.70 11.24 -20.68
C GLU A 141 17.20 10.06 -19.85
N LEU A 142 18.06 9.50 -18.99
CA LEU A 142 17.72 8.39 -18.10
C LEU A 142 16.59 8.75 -17.15
N ILE A 143 16.66 9.93 -16.52
CA ILE A 143 15.71 10.33 -15.50
C ILE A 143 14.48 11.04 -16.05
N ARG A 144 14.50 11.55 -17.30
CA ARG A 144 13.45 12.40 -17.87
C ARG A 144 12.06 11.76 -17.80
N ILE A 145 11.91 10.58 -18.41
CA ILE A 145 10.61 9.90 -18.50
C ILE A 145 10.14 9.43 -17.10
N PRO A 146 10.95 8.70 -16.31
CA PRO A 146 10.56 8.31 -14.96
C PRO A 146 10.16 9.51 -14.10
N THR A 147 10.97 10.57 -14.09
CA THR A 147 10.71 11.77 -13.26
C THR A 147 9.45 12.49 -13.71
N TYR A 148 9.22 12.63 -15.02
CA TYR A 148 8.01 13.24 -15.55
C TYR A 148 6.75 12.48 -15.14
N LEU A 149 6.74 11.15 -15.35
CA LEU A 149 5.60 10.31 -14.97
C LEU A 149 5.36 10.31 -13.47
N SER A 150 6.44 10.19 -12.69
CA SER A 150 6.40 10.25 -11.22
C SER A 150 5.81 11.58 -10.75
N SER A 151 6.23 12.70 -11.35
CA SER A 151 5.77 14.04 -10.99
C SER A 151 4.28 14.23 -11.29
N ILE A 152 3.82 13.84 -12.47
CA ILE A 152 2.41 13.98 -12.86
C ILE A 152 1.50 13.09 -11.99
N ARG A 153 1.93 11.85 -11.72
CA ARG A 153 1.19 10.93 -10.85
C ARG A 153 1.17 11.44 -9.43
N LEU A 154 2.28 11.93 -8.90
CA LEU A 154 2.34 12.55 -7.59
C LEU A 154 1.37 13.74 -7.50
N ILE A 155 1.40 14.67 -8.46
CA ILE A 155 0.48 15.82 -8.46
C ILE A 155 -0.98 15.36 -8.45
N THR A 156 -1.32 14.37 -9.28
CA THR A 156 -2.69 13.85 -9.36
C THR A 156 -3.09 13.10 -8.10
N TYR A 157 -2.17 12.31 -7.54
CA TYR A 157 -2.33 11.62 -6.26
C TYR A 157 -2.64 12.63 -5.16
N MET A 158 -1.88 13.71 -5.06
CA MET A 158 -2.10 14.76 -4.07
C MET A 158 -3.43 15.49 -4.24
N LYS A 159 -3.83 15.79 -5.48
CA LYS A 159 -5.15 16.37 -5.76
C LYS A 159 -6.30 15.44 -5.34
N ASN A 160 -6.06 14.13 -5.27
CA ASN A 160 -7.03 13.15 -4.79
C ASN A 160 -7.01 12.94 -3.27
N ILE A 161 -6.16 13.67 -2.52
CA ILE A 161 -6.18 13.72 -1.05
C ILE A 161 -6.96 14.98 -0.62
N PRO A 162 -8.17 14.85 -0.04
CA PRO A 162 -9.03 15.98 0.33
C PRO A 162 -8.35 16.99 1.26
N GLU A 163 -7.57 16.52 2.23
CA GLU A 163 -6.87 17.34 3.21
C GLU A 163 -5.82 18.24 2.53
N PHE A 164 -5.15 17.75 1.48
CA PHE A 164 -4.20 18.55 0.72
C PHE A 164 -4.89 19.68 -0.04
N ASN A 165 -6.14 19.47 -0.46
CA ASN A 165 -6.95 20.50 -1.11
C ASN A 165 -7.47 21.59 -0.14
N LEU A 166 -7.27 21.43 1.17
CA LEU A 166 -7.58 22.47 2.15
C LEU A 166 -6.46 23.52 2.27
N LEU A 167 -5.24 23.19 1.85
CA LEU A 167 -4.08 24.09 1.89
C LEU A 167 -4.21 25.22 0.86
N ASP A 168 -3.61 26.38 1.15
CA ASP A 168 -3.50 27.46 0.19
C ASP A 168 -2.65 27.06 -1.04
N SER A 169 -2.88 27.70 -2.19
CA SER A 169 -2.10 27.41 -3.40
C SER A 169 -0.60 27.66 -3.21
N GLU A 170 -0.20 28.68 -2.45
CA GLU A 170 1.22 28.95 -2.17
C GLU A 170 1.82 27.88 -1.26
N ASP A 171 1.08 27.46 -0.23
CA ASP A 171 1.52 26.41 0.71
C ASP A 171 1.72 25.07 0.00
N ARG A 172 0.84 24.71 -0.95
CA ARG A 172 1.02 23.51 -1.79
C ARG A 172 2.30 23.59 -2.62
N VAL A 173 2.61 24.77 -3.17
CA VAL A 173 3.85 24.97 -3.94
C VAL A 173 5.07 24.85 -3.04
N VAL A 174 5.02 25.41 -1.82
CA VAL A 174 6.09 25.26 -0.83
C VAL A 174 6.33 23.78 -0.51
N LEU A 175 5.28 23.05 -0.12
CA LEU A 175 5.41 21.62 0.21
C LEU A 175 6.03 20.81 -0.93
N VAL A 176 5.57 21.00 -2.16
CA VAL A 176 6.13 20.30 -3.34
C VAL A 176 7.57 20.73 -3.59
N LYS A 177 7.86 22.04 -3.61
CA LYS A 177 9.19 22.57 -3.95
C LYS A 177 10.27 22.08 -2.98
N TYR A 178 10.01 22.12 -1.68
CA TYR A 178 11.00 21.82 -0.65
C TYR A 178 11.13 20.33 -0.34
N ASN A 179 10.22 19.49 -0.84
CA ASN A 179 10.29 18.03 -0.66
C ASN A 179 10.46 17.25 -1.98
N LEU A 180 10.50 17.92 -3.14
CA LEU A 180 10.50 17.27 -4.45
C LEU A 180 11.59 16.20 -4.58
N LEU A 181 12.82 16.51 -4.18
CA LEU A 181 13.95 15.60 -4.34
C LEU A 181 13.78 14.31 -3.51
N ALA A 182 13.34 14.47 -2.26
CA ALA A 182 13.09 13.34 -1.36
C ALA A 182 11.94 12.46 -1.87
N VAL A 183 10.88 13.11 -2.39
CA VAL A 183 9.75 12.41 -2.99
C VAL A 183 10.16 11.64 -4.25
N VAL A 184 10.99 12.22 -5.11
CA VAL A 184 11.54 11.52 -6.29
C VAL A 184 12.33 10.28 -5.88
N PHE A 185 13.19 10.39 -4.86
CA PHE A 185 13.96 9.25 -4.36
C PHE A 185 13.05 8.13 -3.82
N MET A 186 12.07 8.48 -2.98
CA MET A 186 11.11 7.49 -2.48
C MET A 186 10.25 6.89 -3.59
N HIS A 187 9.98 7.64 -4.66
CA HIS A 187 9.28 7.11 -5.81
C HIS A 187 10.14 6.09 -6.57
N ILE A 188 11.46 6.29 -6.66
CA ILE A 188 12.39 5.28 -7.21
C ILE A 188 12.28 3.98 -6.41
N VAL A 189 12.27 4.07 -5.07
CA VAL A 189 12.06 2.90 -4.20
C VAL A 189 10.70 2.23 -4.47
N LEU A 190 9.64 3.03 -4.68
CA LEU A 190 8.29 2.53 -4.96
C LEU A 190 8.19 1.72 -6.27
N ILE A 191 8.94 2.10 -7.30
CA ILE A 191 8.87 1.47 -8.64
C ILE A 191 10.01 0.46 -8.89
N TYR A 192 11.00 0.37 -8.01
CA TYR A 192 12.11 -0.56 -8.17
C TYR A 192 11.69 -2.00 -7.84
N ASP A 193 11.99 -2.93 -8.73
CA ASP A 193 11.94 -4.37 -8.52
C ASP A 193 13.37 -4.91 -8.32
N PRO A 194 13.76 -5.30 -7.10
CA PRO A 194 15.11 -5.76 -6.81
C PRO A 194 15.42 -7.16 -7.35
N VAL A 195 14.41 -7.94 -7.77
CA VAL A 195 14.61 -9.29 -8.33
C VAL A 195 14.89 -9.21 -9.82
N ALA A 196 14.09 -8.44 -10.54
CA ALA A 196 14.27 -8.22 -11.98
C ALA A 196 15.33 -7.16 -12.30
N ASP A 197 15.74 -6.37 -11.30
CA ASP A 197 16.59 -5.19 -11.44
C ASP A 197 16.03 -4.20 -12.47
N THR A 198 14.75 -3.85 -12.28
CA THR A 198 14.01 -2.95 -13.17
C THR A 198 13.25 -1.88 -12.42
N TYR A 199 12.93 -0.78 -13.12
CA TYR A 199 12.17 0.34 -12.60
C TYR A 199 10.94 0.55 -13.47
N HIS A 200 9.76 0.32 -12.89
CA HIS A 200 8.48 0.57 -13.54
C HIS A 200 7.34 0.54 -12.51
N GLU A 201 6.25 1.24 -12.81
CA GLU A 201 5.04 1.09 -12.01
C GLU A 201 4.48 -0.32 -12.18
N HIS A 202 4.09 -0.93 -11.08
CA HIS A 202 3.68 -2.33 -11.11
C HIS A 202 2.27 -2.44 -11.69
N ASN A 203 2.05 -3.44 -12.54
CA ASN A 203 0.76 -3.69 -13.20
C ASN A 203 0.33 -2.59 -14.18
N THR A 204 1.28 -1.84 -14.75
CA THR A 204 1.03 -0.91 -15.85
C THR A 204 1.75 -1.36 -17.13
N GLU A 205 1.47 -0.67 -18.22
CA GLU A 205 2.20 -0.82 -19.49
C GLU A 205 3.28 0.26 -19.62
N ASP A 206 3.74 0.82 -18.49
CA ASP A 206 4.75 1.86 -18.52
C ASP A 206 6.09 1.35 -19.04
N PRO A 207 6.93 2.23 -19.59
CA PRO A 207 8.29 1.88 -19.98
C PRO A 207 9.06 1.27 -18.81
N ILE A 208 9.73 0.14 -19.07
CA ILE A 208 10.54 -0.58 -18.09
C ILE A 208 12.00 -0.16 -18.27
N PHE A 209 12.60 0.46 -17.26
CA PHE A 209 14.01 0.83 -17.27
C PHE A 209 14.82 -0.25 -16.58
N GLN A 210 15.99 -0.62 -17.13
CA GLN A 210 16.83 -1.66 -16.55
C GLN A 210 17.95 -1.04 -15.70
N GLY A 211 18.35 -1.72 -14.63
CA GLY A 211 19.45 -1.28 -13.78
C GLY A 211 20.77 -1.09 -14.55
N LYS A 212 21.03 -1.93 -15.56
CA LYS A 212 22.19 -1.78 -16.44
C LYS A 212 22.28 -0.42 -17.14
N ASP A 213 21.14 0.22 -17.42
CA ASP A 213 21.09 1.54 -18.05
C ASP A 213 21.51 2.63 -17.07
N TRP A 214 21.19 2.45 -15.78
CA TRP A 214 21.73 3.28 -14.70
C TRP A 214 23.23 3.07 -14.56
N VAL A 215 23.70 1.82 -14.45
CA VAL A 215 25.14 1.50 -14.34
C VAL A 215 25.94 2.14 -15.48
N LYS A 216 25.45 2.06 -16.72
CA LYS A 216 26.09 2.66 -17.89
C LYS A 216 26.27 4.18 -17.77
N ILE A 217 25.31 4.86 -17.13
CA ILE A 217 25.21 6.33 -17.14
C ILE A 217 25.78 6.97 -15.89
N VAL A 218 25.54 6.39 -14.71
CA VAL A 218 25.97 6.93 -13.42
C VAL A 218 27.11 6.14 -12.77
N GLY A 219 27.48 5.00 -13.34
CA GLY A 219 28.54 4.12 -12.83
C GLY A 219 28.03 3.06 -11.86
N GLU A 220 28.78 1.96 -11.76
CA GLU A 220 28.43 0.79 -10.94
C GLU A 220 28.46 1.08 -9.44
N GLU A 221 29.47 1.82 -8.96
CA GLU A 221 29.62 2.18 -7.55
C GLU A 221 28.40 2.94 -7.04
N PHE A 222 28.05 4.05 -7.71
CA PHE A 222 26.88 4.85 -7.35
C PHE A 222 25.57 4.06 -7.47
N TYR A 223 25.43 3.22 -8.50
CA TYR A 223 24.24 2.38 -8.66
C TYR A 223 24.08 1.37 -7.52
N ASN A 224 25.18 0.77 -7.07
CA ASN A 224 25.18 -0.17 -5.95
C ASN A 224 24.80 0.53 -4.64
N GLU A 225 25.32 1.73 -4.38
CA GLU A 225 24.91 2.53 -3.22
C GLU A 225 23.41 2.86 -3.25
N LEU A 226 22.93 3.36 -4.39
CA LEU A 226 21.52 3.72 -4.60
C LEU A 226 20.60 2.51 -4.38
N THR A 227 20.91 1.37 -5.00
CA THR A 227 20.07 0.17 -4.89
C THR A 227 20.17 -0.50 -3.52
N ASN A 228 21.30 -0.40 -2.82
CA ASN A 228 21.40 -0.88 -1.44
C ASN A 228 20.45 -0.12 -0.52
N VAL A 229 20.40 1.21 -0.64
CA VAL A 229 19.43 2.02 0.12
C VAL A 229 18.00 1.63 -0.24
N ALA A 230 17.69 1.47 -1.53
CA ALA A 230 16.35 1.08 -1.98
C ALA A 230 15.94 -0.32 -1.46
N LYS A 231 16.85 -1.31 -1.53
CA LYS A 231 16.62 -2.68 -1.06
C LYS A 231 16.34 -2.70 0.44
N ASN A 232 17.15 -1.98 1.23
CA ASN A 232 16.96 -1.86 2.68
C ASN A 232 15.59 -1.24 3.02
N LEU A 233 15.21 -0.16 2.33
CA LEU A 233 13.89 0.46 2.56
C LEU A 233 12.73 -0.45 2.17
N ILE A 234 12.85 -1.19 1.06
CA ILE A 234 11.85 -2.18 0.64
C ILE A 234 11.70 -3.29 1.68
N GLU A 235 12.82 -3.77 2.23
CA GLU A 235 12.83 -4.80 3.28
C GLU A 235 12.20 -4.30 4.58
N ILE A 236 12.55 -3.08 5.02
CA ILE A 236 11.93 -2.42 6.18
C ILE A 236 10.42 -2.29 6.00
N CYS A 237 9.96 -1.93 4.79
CA CYS A 237 8.55 -1.87 4.46
C CYS A 237 7.91 -3.25 4.24
N GLN A 238 8.64 -4.35 4.42
CA GLN A 238 8.17 -5.72 4.22
C GLN A 238 7.59 -5.97 2.82
N TYR A 239 8.11 -5.27 1.80
CA TYR A 239 7.59 -5.26 0.44
C TYR A 239 6.14 -4.75 0.31
N ASP A 240 5.59 -4.12 1.35
CA ASP A 240 4.30 -3.45 1.30
C ASP A 240 4.45 -2.04 0.70
N ARG A 241 4.09 -1.94 -0.58
CA ARG A 241 4.13 -0.68 -1.32
C ARG A 241 3.16 0.38 -0.77
N VAL A 242 2.16 0.00 0.02
CA VAL A 242 1.23 0.94 0.67
C VAL A 242 1.98 1.78 1.70
N ILE A 243 2.88 1.16 2.45
CA ILE A 243 3.75 1.85 3.41
C ILE A 243 4.59 2.91 2.70
N ILE A 244 5.17 2.57 1.53
CA ILE A 244 5.93 3.52 0.72
C ILE A 244 5.05 4.67 0.21
N LYS A 245 3.81 4.41 -0.21
CA LYS A 245 2.84 5.45 -0.62
C LYS A 245 2.45 6.38 0.53
N ILE A 246 2.39 5.86 1.75
CA ILE A 246 2.19 6.66 2.97
C ILE A 246 3.44 7.49 3.24
N PHE A 247 4.65 6.94 3.13
CA PHE A 247 5.89 7.71 3.25
C PHE A 247 5.99 8.85 2.23
N LEU A 248 5.54 8.65 0.99
CA LEU A 248 5.46 9.73 -0.01
C LEU A 248 4.58 10.89 0.47
N LEU A 249 3.41 10.59 1.07
CA LEU A 249 2.55 11.62 1.66
C LEU A 249 3.17 12.29 2.87
N LEU A 250 3.81 11.52 3.75
CA LEU A 250 4.45 12.03 4.96
C LEU A 250 5.57 13.00 4.59
N ILE A 251 6.52 12.58 3.75
CA ILE A 251 7.64 13.42 3.30
C ILE A 251 7.16 14.69 2.61
N LEU A 252 6.11 14.58 1.80
CA LEU A 252 5.57 15.75 1.13
C LEU A 252 4.83 16.70 2.08
N SER A 253 4.27 16.19 3.17
CA SER A 253 3.52 16.99 4.17
C SER A 253 4.40 17.49 5.32
N THR A 254 5.66 17.05 5.39
CA THR A 254 6.62 17.55 6.37
C THR A 254 7.25 18.86 5.91
N LYS A 255 7.69 19.66 6.89
CA LYS A 255 8.61 20.76 6.65
C LYS A 255 9.87 20.21 5.96
N GLY A 256 10.38 20.97 4.99
CA GLY A 256 11.40 20.61 4.01
C GLY A 256 12.41 19.59 4.50
N PHE A 257 12.43 18.44 3.82
CA PHE A 257 13.31 17.31 4.15
C PHE A 257 14.69 17.43 3.50
N CYS A 258 14.77 17.97 2.27
CA CYS A 258 16.02 18.12 1.51
C CYS A 258 15.95 19.33 0.56
N GLY A 259 16.73 20.37 0.82
CA GLY A 259 16.91 21.50 -0.11
C GLY A 259 18.13 22.34 0.22
N TYR A 260 18.71 23.00 -0.79
CA TYR A 260 19.84 23.93 -0.61
C TYR A 260 19.47 25.19 0.20
N ASP A 261 18.17 25.42 0.42
CA ASP A 261 17.66 26.62 1.07
C ASP A 261 16.62 26.30 2.16
N LEU A 262 16.94 25.30 3.01
CA LEU A 262 16.12 24.95 4.18
C LEU A 262 16.00 26.12 5.18
N ILE A 263 16.92 27.07 5.12
CA ILE A 263 16.97 28.25 5.99
C ILE A 263 15.86 29.25 5.61
N HIS A 264 15.45 29.32 4.34
CA HIS A 264 14.41 30.23 3.85
C HIS A 264 13.09 29.55 3.50
N GLU A 265 12.86 28.31 3.95
CA GLU A 265 11.56 27.67 3.77
C GLU A 265 10.45 28.49 4.49
N PRO A 266 9.45 29.00 3.77
CA PRO A 266 8.36 29.75 4.36
C PRO A 266 7.54 28.90 5.33
N THR A 267 7.03 29.51 6.40
CA THR A 267 6.04 28.84 7.26
C THR A 267 4.70 28.80 6.52
N LEU A 268 4.05 27.64 6.52
CA LEU A 268 2.73 27.50 5.90
C LEU A 268 1.70 28.38 6.60
N LYS A 269 0.77 28.94 5.83
CA LYS A 269 -0.28 29.81 6.37
C LYS A 269 -1.27 28.96 7.16
N ASN A 270 -1.48 29.29 8.43
CA ASN A 270 -2.49 28.61 9.24
C ASN A 270 -3.87 29.14 8.84
N ARG A 271 -4.80 28.27 8.41
CA ARG A 271 -6.16 28.68 8.05
C ARG A 271 -7.06 29.03 9.25
N SER A 272 -6.50 29.13 10.45
CA SER A 272 -7.23 29.36 11.71
C SER A 272 -7.78 30.79 11.89
N THR A 273 -7.82 31.62 10.85
CA THR A 273 -8.37 32.98 10.91
C THR A 273 -9.12 33.34 9.63
N VAL A 274 -10.27 32.71 9.40
CA VAL A 274 -11.44 33.33 8.74
C VAL A 274 -12.69 32.78 9.42
#